data_AF-A0A914Q5U0-F1
#
_entry.id   AF-A0A914Q5U0-F1
#
_cell.length_a   1.000
_cell.length_b   1.000
_cell.length_c   1.000
_cell.angle_alpha   90.00
_cell.angle_beta   90.00
_cell.angle_gamma   90.00
#
_symmetry.space_group_name_H-M   'P 1'
#
loop_
_entity.id
_entity.type
_entity.pdbx_description
1 polymer ?
#
loop_
_entity_poly.entity_id
_entity_poly.type
_entity_poly.pdbx_seq_one_letter_code
_entity_poly.pdbx_strand_id
1 'polypeptide(L)'
;MATLRERWLESAFDEADSEKKGYVSEKSAVRLIRLISPRLLVNRVKQKVKEVSTSCLNEALRGRIDKEQFIDIYKDVATRPEVYFLMVRYANKDYLSIKDLQIFLETEQGVVTATKEECAQLIQQFEPSQEAKNNSLMTIDGFTNFLLGEDSSIFDQSQKNICHDMDHPLSHYFIASSFNTYLVEDQIKGPSSVDGFISALKRCCRFIELDVWEPDEETELHEPIIYHGAISC
;
A
#
# COMPACT_ATOMS: atom_id res chain seq x y z
N MET A 1 26.37 17.35 -12.56
CA MET A 1 26.44 15.88 -12.70
C MET A 1 25.07 15.33 -12.33
N ALA A 2 24.54 14.38 -13.10
CA ALA A 2 23.27 13.74 -12.79
C ALA A 2 23.35 12.98 -11.45
N THR A 3 22.29 13.07 -10.65
CA THR A 3 22.12 12.37 -9.38
C THR A 3 21.94 10.86 -9.58
N LEU A 4 22.12 10.07 -8.52
CA LEU A 4 21.86 8.61 -8.54
C LEU A 4 20.44 8.29 -9.00
N ARG A 5 19.47 9.08 -8.52
CA ARG A 5 18.06 8.96 -8.89
C ARG A 5 17.81 9.26 -10.36
N GLU A 6 18.42 10.33 -10.89
CA GLU A 6 18.31 10.67 -12.31
C GLU A 6 18.88 9.58 -13.20
N ARG A 7 20.11 9.11 -12.95
CA ARG A 7 20.74 8.05 -13.76
C ARG A 7 19.92 6.75 -13.77
N TRP A 8 19.30 6.42 -12.65
CA TRP A 8 18.39 5.28 -12.58
C TRP A 8 17.14 5.48 -13.45
N LEU A 9 16.52 6.66 -13.40
CA LEU A 9 15.37 7.00 -14.25
C LEU A 9 15.74 7.07 -15.73
N GLU A 10 16.93 7.59 -16.06
CA GLU A 10 17.48 7.58 -17.42
C GLU A 10 17.61 6.16 -17.95
N SER A 11 18.18 5.25 -17.16
CA SER A 11 18.30 3.83 -17.53
C SER A 11 16.93 3.18 -17.74
N ALA A 12 15.96 3.46 -16.87
CA ALA A 12 14.62 2.92 -17.00
C ALA A 12 13.88 3.45 -18.23
N PHE A 13 14.11 4.71 -18.59
CA PHE A 13 13.62 5.29 -19.84
C PHE A 13 14.27 4.64 -21.06
N ASP A 14 15.59 4.47 -21.05
CA ASP A 14 16.33 3.87 -22.17
C ASP A 14 15.92 2.42 -22.43
N GLU A 15 15.59 1.66 -21.38
CA GLU A 15 15.04 0.32 -21.51
C GLU A 15 13.65 0.32 -22.17
N ALA A 16 12.83 1.33 -21.87
CA ALA A 16 11.51 1.48 -22.47
C ALA A 16 11.54 2.03 -23.91
N ASP A 17 12.58 2.79 -24.27
CA ASP A 17 12.86 3.27 -25.63
C ASP A 17 13.81 2.33 -26.38
N SER A 18 13.41 1.06 -26.52
CA SER A 18 14.22 0.03 -27.17
C SER A 18 14.63 0.36 -28.62
N GLU A 19 13.84 1.20 -29.30
CA GLU A 19 14.10 1.66 -30.66
C GLU A 19 14.97 2.92 -30.73
N LYS A 20 15.39 3.49 -29.59
CA LYS A 20 16.22 4.70 -29.47
C LYS A 20 15.63 5.89 -30.24
N LYS A 21 14.32 6.08 -30.15
CA LYS A 21 13.59 7.19 -30.78
C LYS A 21 13.86 8.52 -30.08
N GLY A 22 14.33 8.48 -28.83
CA GLY A 22 14.51 9.63 -27.95
C GLY A 22 13.21 10.08 -27.27
N TYR A 23 12.11 9.35 -27.46
CA TYR A 23 10.81 9.66 -26.86
C TYR A 23 9.95 8.42 -26.68
N VAL A 24 9.05 8.46 -25.70
CA VAL A 24 7.98 7.47 -25.49
C VAL A 24 6.60 8.11 -25.61
N SER A 25 5.59 7.33 -25.95
CA SER A 25 4.20 7.82 -25.95
C SER A 25 3.69 8.10 -24.53
N GLU A 26 2.67 8.95 -24.38
CA GLU A 26 2.01 9.18 -23.08
C GLU A 26 1.58 7.88 -22.38
N LYS A 27 1.00 6.94 -23.14
CA LYS A 27 0.58 5.64 -22.60
C LYS A 27 1.76 4.84 -22.08
N SER A 28 2.88 4.85 -22.82
CA SER A 28 4.11 4.19 -22.42
C SER A 28 4.73 4.84 -21.18
N ALA A 29 4.77 6.18 -21.11
CA ALA A 29 5.27 6.91 -19.96
C ALA A 29 4.46 6.60 -18.68
N VAL A 30 3.12 6.66 -18.76
CA VAL A 30 2.25 6.30 -17.64
C VAL A 30 2.50 4.86 -17.18
N ARG A 31 2.63 3.92 -18.13
CA ARG A 31 2.91 2.51 -17.83
C ARG A 31 4.26 2.34 -17.15
N LEU A 32 5.30 3.01 -17.64
CA LEU A 32 6.66 2.94 -17.09
C LEU A 32 6.72 3.51 -15.67
N ILE A 33 6.15 4.69 -15.42
CA ILE A 33 6.07 5.28 -14.07
C ILE A 33 5.36 4.33 -13.10
N ARG A 34 4.27 3.71 -13.55
CA ARG A 34 3.49 2.75 -12.75
C ARG A 34 4.21 1.43 -12.52
N LEU A 35 5.06 1.00 -13.45
CA LEU A 35 5.89 -0.19 -13.29
C LEU A 35 6.94 0.05 -12.20
N ILE A 36 7.59 1.21 -12.26
CA ILE A 36 8.67 1.58 -11.34
C ILE A 36 8.14 1.95 -9.95
N SER A 37 6.97 2.59 -9.87
CA SER A 37 6.34 2.95 -8.61
C SER A 37 4.84 2.55 -8.59
N PRO A 38 4.55 1.27 -8.27
CA PRO A 38 3.19 0.71 -8.32
C PRO A 38 2.19 1.38 -7.37
N ARG A 39 2.69 2.01 -6.30
CA ARG A 39 1.89 2.66 -5.25
C ARG A 39 1.34 4.03 -5.68
N LEU A 40 1.83 4.61 -6.78
CA LEU A 40 1.34 5.90 -7.28
C LEU A 40 -0.06 5.80 -7.87
N LEU A 41 -0.92 6.76 -7.52
CA LEU A 41 -2.27 6.84 -8.08
C LEU A 41 -2.23 7.07 -9.59
N VAL A 42 -2.83 6.15 -10.36
CA VAL A 42 -2.85 6.17 -11.84
C VAL A 42 -3.37 7.50 -12.38
N ASN A 43 -4.41 8.06 -11.75
CA ASN A 43 -5.03 9.31 -12.19
C ASN A 43 -4.09 10.50 -12.06
N ARG A 44 -3.30 10.57 -10.97
CA ARG A 44 -2.29 11.62 -10.77
C ARG A 44 -1.21 11.56 -11.84
N VAL A 45 -0.71 10.36 -12.14
CA VAL A 45 0.31 10.16 -13.19
C VAL A 45 -0.23 10.54 -14.56
N LYS A 46 -1.44 10.07 -14.93
CA LYS A 46 -2.09 10.41 -16.20
C LYS A 46 -2.30 11.91 -16.36
N GLN A 47 -2.76 12.58 -15.30
CA GLN A 47 -2.97 14.02 -15.31
C GLN A 47 -1.67 14.77 -15.56
N LYS A 48 -0.59 14.43 -14.83
CA LYS A 48 0.71 15.09 -14.99
C LYS A 48 1.33 14.87 -16.38
N VAL A 49 1.28 13.63 -16.89
CA VAL A 49 1.76 13.32 -18.24
C VAL A 49 1.00 14.12 -19.29
N LYS A 50 -0.32 14.21 -19.16
CA LYS A 50 -1.15 14.99 -20.08
C LYS A 50 -0.85 16.48 -20.00
N GLU A 51 -0.71 17.03 -18.80
CA GLU A 51 -0.34 18.42 -18.56
C GLU A 51 0.96 18.78 -19.31
N VAL A 52 2.04 18.02 -19.06
CA VAL A 52 3.33 18.23 -19.71
C VAL A 52 3.24 18.09 -21.24
N SER A 53 2.54 17.06 -21.73
CA SER A 53 2.32 16.85 -23.16
C SER A 53 1.56 18.02 -23.83
N THR A 54 0.51 18.54 -23.19
CA THR A 54 -0.29 19.66 -23.71
C THR A 54 0.43 21.01 -23.62
N SER A 55 1.31 21.18 -22.64
CA SER A 55 2.15 22.38 -22.48
C SER A 55 3.24 22.51 -23.56
N CYS A 56 3.47 21.45 -24.35
CA CYS A 56 4.42 21.49 -25.45
C CYS A 56 3.97 22.46 -26.54
N LEU A 57 4.79 23.49 -26.78
CA LEU A 57 4.56 24.54 -27.78
C LEU A 57 4.62 24.01 -29.23
N ASN A 58 5.30 22.89 -29.45
CA ASN A 58 5.44 22.29 -30.77
C ASN A 58 4.39 21.20 -30.98
N GLU A 59 3.40 21.46 -31.83
CA GLU A 59 2.31 20.51 -32.11
C GLU A 59 2.79 19.16 -32.64
N ALA A 60 3.91 19.12 -33.37
CA ALA A 60 4.47 17.87 -33.91
C ALA A 60 5.07 16.96 -32.83
N LEU A 61 5.40 17.53 -31.65
CA LEU A 61 5.96 16.81 -30.50
C LEU A 61 4.90 16.50 -29.44
N ARG A 62 3.66 17.01 -29.56
CA ARG A 62 2.58 16.67 -28.65
C ARG A 62 2.35 15.16 -28.61
N GLY A 63 2.13 14.63 -27.40
CA GLY A 63 1.96 13.19 -27.16
C GLY A 63 3.26 12.39 -27.10
N ARG A 64 4.43 13.02 -27.29
CA ARG A 64 5.75 12.43 -27.13
C ARG A 64 6.40 12.98 -25.86
N ILE A 65 6.84 12.08 -25.00
CA ILE A 65 7.54 12.39 -23.76
C ILE A 65 9.01 12.02 -23.95
N ASP A 66 9.89 13.02 -23.94
CA ASP A 66 11.33 12.78 -23.97
C ASP A 66 11.86 12.37 -22.58
N LYS A 67 13.16 12.09 -22.51
CA LYS A 67 13.83 11.61 -21.30
C LYS A 67 13.79 12.63 -20.16
N GLU A 68 14.03 13.91 -20.47
CA GLU A 68 14.07 14.98 -19.47
C GLU A 68 12.67 15.20 -18.87
N GLN A 69 11.66 15.28 -19.76
CA GLN A 69 10.26 15.37 -19.36
C GLN A 69 9.84 14.17 -18.52
N PHE A 70 10.24 12.95 -18.88
CA PHE A 70 9.93 11.75 -18.10
C PHE A 70 10.48 11.83 -16.67
N ILE A 71 11.74 12.24 -16.52
CA ILE A 71 12.41 12.40 -15.22
C ILE A 71 11.67 13.43 -14.37
N ASP A 72 11.33 14.58 -14.94
CA ASP A 72 10.64 15.65 -14.24
C ASP A 72 9.22 15.27 -13.82
N ILE A 73 8.47 14.61 -14.72
CA ILE A 73 7.15 14.06 -14.41
C ILE A 73 7.28 13.08 -13.24
N TYR A 74 8.22 12.14 -13.30
CA TYR A 74 8.40 11.15 -12.24
C TYR A 74 8.73 11.82 -10.90
N LYS A 75 9.70 12.74 -10.87
CA LYS A 75 10.08 13.45 -9.64
C LYS A 75 8.90 14.22 -9.05
N ASP A 76 8.10 14.89 -9.86
CA ASP A 76 6.93 15.66 -9.40
C ASP A 76 5.82 14.78 -8.81
N VAL A 77 5.55 13.62 -9.41
CA VAL A 77 4.48 12.73 -8.92
C VAL A 77 4.93 11.82 -7.79
N ALA A 78 6.20 11.40 -7.77
CA ALA A 78 6.72 10.41 -6.84
C ALA A 78 7.35 11.02 -5.58
N THR A 79 7.79 12.28 -5.62
CA THR A 79 8.42 12.91 -4.46
C THR A 79 7.37 13.53 -3.55
N ARG A 80 7.34 13.05 -2.30
CA ARG A 80 6.54 13.64 -1.22
C ARG A 80 7.41 14.65 -0.46
N PRO A 81 7.07 15.96 -0.44
CA PRO A 81 7.91 16.99 0.18
C PRO A 81 8.26 16.70 1.64
N GLU A 82 7.31 16.24 2.43
CA GLU A 82 7.49 15.89 3.84
C GLU A 82 8.47 14.72 4.05
N VAL A 83 8.46 13.72 3.15
CA VAL A 83 9.40 12.59 3.20
C VAL A 83 10.79 13.05 2.78
N TYR A 84 10.87 13.92 1.77
CA TYR A 84 12.12 14.52 1.36
C TYR A 84 12.75 15.37 2.47
N PHE A 85 11.97 16.22 3.14
CA PHE A 85 12.47 17.01 4.26
C PHE A 85 12.92 16.15 5.44
N LEU A 86 12.20 15.06 5.73
CA LEU A 86 12.62 14.08 6.72
C LEU A 86 13.98 13.46 6.33
N MET A 87 14.16 13.04 5.08
CA MET A 87 15.42 12.50 4.59
C MET A 87 16.57 13.52 4.74
N VAL A 88 16.34 14.77 4.33
CA VAL A 88 17.36 15.84 4.39
C VAL A 88 17.75 16.18 5.83
N ARG A 89 16.85 16.02 6.81
CA ARG A 89 17.17 16.20 8.22
C ARG A 89 18.25 15.23 8.72
N TYR A 90 18.32 14.03 8.15
CA TYR A 90 19.27 12.98 8.51
C TYR A 90 20.47 12.89 7.56
N ALA A 91 20.28 13.24 6.29
CA ALA A 91 21.34 13.31 5.30
C ALA A 91 21.46 14.71 4.70
N ASN A 92 22.65 15.32 4.76
CA ASN A 92 22.96 16.56 4.03
C ASN A 92 23.13 16.34 2.51
N LYS A 93 22.49 15.31 1.93
CA LYS A 93 22.66 14.83 0.56
C LYS A 93 21.35 14.23 0.05
N ASP A 94 21.28 13.97 -1.26
CA ASP A 94 20.09 13.38 -1.91
C ASP A 94 19.93 11.86 -1.65
N TYR A 95 20.62 11.31 -0.65
CA TYR A 95 20.61 9.90 -0.28
C TYR A 95 21.00 9.70 1.19
N LEU A 96 20.54 8.62 1.80
CA LEU A 96 20.94 8.13 3.12
C LEU A 96 22.05 7.08 2.97
N SER A 97 23.14 7.23 3.71
CA SER A 97 24.09 6.12 3.92
C SER A 97 23.58 5.16 4.99
N ILE A 98 24.24 4.00 5.14
CA ILE A 98 23.99 3.06 6.26
C ILE A 98 23.96 3.80 7.61
N LYS A 99 24.91 4.71 7.83
CA LYS A 99 25.01 5.45 9.09
C LYS A 99 23.86 6.43 9.28
N ASP A 100 23.46 7.13 8.22
CA ASP A 100 22.34 8.08 8.29
C ASP A 100 21.01 7.35 8.55
N LEU A 101 20.82 6.20 7.90
CA LEU A 101 19.68 5.32 8.12
C LEU A 101 19.66 4.77 9.55
N GLN A 102 20.81 4.33 10.07
CA GLN A 102 20.93 3.85 11.45
C GLN A 102 20.50 4.92 12.45
N ILE A 103 21.00 6.15 12.29
CA ILE A 103 20.63 7.29 13.16
C ILE A 103 19.12 7.56 13.08
N PHE A 104 18.53 7.50 11.88
CA PHE A 104 17.09 7.65 11.69
C PHE A 104 16.29 6.57 12.45
N LEU A 105 16.68 5.30 12.34
CA LEU A 105 16.02 4.18 13.02
C LEU A 105 16.10 4.32 14.55
N GLU A 106 17.27 4.70 15.07
CA GLU A 106 17.47 4.88 16.51
C GLU A 106 16.69 6.09 17.05
N THR A 107 16.71 7.21 16.32
CA THR A 107 16.21 8.51 16.83
C THR A 107 14.71 8.70 16.59
N GLU A 108 14.21 8.36 15.39
CA GLU A 108 12.80 8.60 15.03
C GLU A 108 11.94 7.36 15.19
N GLN A 109 12.48 6.17 14.91
CA GLN A 109 11.72 4.91 15.00
C GLN A 109 11.87 4.20 16.35
N GLY A 110 12.77 4.67 17.22
CA GLY A 110 13.00 4.09 18.55
C GLY A 110 13.64 2.71 18.52
N VAL A 111 14.29 2.32 17.42
CA VAL A 111 14.96 1.02 17.27
C VAL A 111 16.37 1.11 17.85
N VAL A 112 16.47 0.98 19.18
CA VAL A 112 17.72 1.22 19.95
C VAL A 112 18.85 0.24 19.58
N THR A 113 18.54 -0.90 18.99
CA THR A 113 19.52 -1.95 18.65
C THR A 113 19.78 -2.08 17.15
N ALA A 114 19.44 -1.05 16.35
CA ALA A 114 19.61 -1.11 14.90
C ALA A 114 21.09 -1.36 14.53
N THR A 115 21.35 -2.49 13.89
CA THR A 115 22.69 -2.90 13.43
C THR A 115 22.96 -2.34 12.04
N LYS A 116 24.25 -2.26 11.68
CA LYS A 116 24.66 -1.83 10.33
C LYS A 116 24.24 -2.85 9.28
N GLU A 117 24.25 -4.13 9.65
CA GLU A 117 23.85 -5.25 8.83
C GLU A 117 22.35 -5.18 8.49
N GLU A 118 21.50 -4.91 9.48
CA GLU A 118 20.06 -4.68 9.25
C GLU A 118 19.82 -3.47 8.35
N CYS A 119 20.52 -2.36 8.59
CA CYS A 119 20.43 -1.17 7.73
C CYS A 119 20.81 -1.50 6.28
N ALA A 120 21.89 -2.27 6.07
CA ALA A 120 22.30 -2.70 4.73
C ALA A 120 21.26 -3.61 4.06
N GLN A 121 20.61 -4.49 4.82
CA GLN A 121 19.52 -5.34 4.33
C GLN A 121 18.29 -4.51 3.92
N LEU A 122 17.89 -3.52 4.73
CA LEU A 122 16.81 -2.59 4.39
C LEU A 122 17.10 -1.83 3.09
N ILE A 123 18.34 -1.35 2.92
CA ILE A 123 18.77 -0.71 1.66
C ILE A 123 18.61 -1.68 0.48
N GLN A 124 19.11 -2.91 0.62
CA GLN A 124 19.01 -3.93 -0.44
C GLN A 124 17.56 -4.29 -0.78
N GLN A 125 16.67 -4.28 0.21
CA GLN A 125 15.26 -4.62 0.05
C GLN A 125 14.46 -3.50 -0.62
N PHE A 126 14.63 -2.25 -0.18
CA PHE A 126 13.71 -1.16 -0.53
C PHE A 126 14.21 -0.22 -1.62
N GLU A 127 15.53 -0.06 -1.77
CA GLU A 127 16.10 0.80 -2.81
C GLU A 127 15.77 0.23 -4.20
N PRO A 128 15.31 1.02 -5.18
CA PRO A 128 15.09 0.50 -6.52
C PRO A 128 16.35 0.55 -7.41
N SER A 129 17.25 1.51 -7.21
CA SER A 129 18.46 1.66 -8.05
C SER A 129 19.55 0.66 -7.69
N GLN A 130 19.95 -0.18 -8.64
CA GLN A 130 21.05 -1.13 -8.43
C GLN A 130 22.40 -0.43 -8.16
N GLU A 131 22.63 0.73 -8.77
CA GLU A 131 23.82 1.54 -8.50
C GLU A 131 23.84 2.00 -7.02
N ALA A 132 22.70 2.48 -6.52
CA ALA A 132 22.57 2.91 -5.13
C ALA A 132 22.73 1.73 -4.16
N LYS A 133 22.12 0.57 -4.45
CA LYS A 133 22.30 -0.67 -3.68
C LYS A 133 23.76 -1.09 -3.57
N ASN A 134 24.49 -1.10 -4.69
CA ASN A 134 25.89 -1.52 -4.72
C ASN A 134 26.78 -0.59 -3.87
N ASN A 135 26.41 0.69 -3.80
CA ASN A 135 27.09 1.69 -2.98
C ASN A 135 26.59 1.74 -1.53
N SER A 136 25.63 0.88 -1.15
CA SER A 136 24.95 0.90 0.15
C SER A 136 24.34 2.26 0.50
N LEU A 137 23.65 2.84 -0.48
CA LEU A 137 22.95 4.12 -0.37
C LEU A 137 21.46 3.91 -0.64
N MET A 138 20.63 4.64 0.10
CA MET A 138 19.17 4.69 -0.10
C MET A 138 18.78 6.06 -0.61
N THR A 139 18.15 6.11 -1.78
CA THR A 139 17.60 7.33 -2.37
C THR A 139 16.21 7.62 -1.78
N ILE A 140 15.64 8.77 -2.11
CA ILE A 140 14.29 9.15 -1.67
C ILE A 140 13.21 8.13 -2.07
N ASP A 141 13.36 7.46 -3.23
CA ASP A 141 12.42 6.42 -3.65
C ASP A 141 12.53 5.18 -2.76
N GLY A 142 13.76 4.75 -2.45
CA GLY A 142 14.01 3.66 -1.50
C GLY A 142 13.52 3.98 -0.10
N PHE A 143 13.76 5.20 0.38
CA PHE A 143 13.29 5.63 1.70
C PHE A 143 11.77 5.70 1.77
N THR A 144 11.11 6.21 0.72
CA THR A 144 9.64 6.19 0.62
C THR A 144 9.10 4.76 0.59
N ASN A 145 9.76 3.84 -0.12
CA ASN A 145 9.37 2.44 -0.16
C ASN A 145 9.50 1.76 1.20
N PHE A 146 10.56 2.06 1.94
CA PHE A 146 10.82 1.60 3.30
C PHE A 146 9.74 2.09 4.28
N LEU A 147 9.44 3.38 4.31
CA LEU A 147 8.41 3.96 5.20
C LEU A 147 7.00 3.41 4.94
N LEU A 148 6.74 2.98 3.71
CA LEU A 148 5.48 2.33 3.31
C LEU A 148 5.59 0.79 3.35
N GLY A 149 6.73 0.25 3.75
CA GLY A 149 6.99 -1.18 3.91
C GLY A 149 6.39 -1.72 5.21
N GLU A 150 6.33 -3.04 5.32
CA GLU A 150 5.82 -3.68 6.54
C GLU A 150 6.74 -3.42 7.75
N ASP A 151 8.04 -3.27 7.51
CA ASP A 151 9.04 -2.95 8.54
C ASP A 151 8.80 -1.58 9.21
N SER A 152 8.10 -0.68 8.53
CA SER A 152 7.67 0.63 9.07
C SER A 152 6.18 0.67 9.38
N SER A 153 5.52 -0.50 9.52
CA SER A 153 4.11 -0.54 9.88
C SER A 153 3.90 0.01 11.29
N ILE A 154 2.87 0.83 11.46
CA ILE A 154 2.41 1.24 12.78
C ILE A 154 1.90 0.06 13.61
N PHE A 155 1.51 -1.04 12.95
CA PHE A 155 1.06 -2.25 13.61
C PHE A 155 2.26 -3.13 13.95
N ASP A 156 2.40 -3.47 15.22
CA ASP A 156 3.44 -4.39 15.67
C ASP A 156 3.31 -5.75 14.96
N GLN A 157 4.34 -6.12 14.22
CA GLN A 157 4.35 -7.37 13.48
C GLN A 157 4.29 -8.61 14.38
N SER A 158 4.75 -8.51 15.63
CA SER A 158 4.67 -9.61 16.61
C SER A 158 3.21 -9.99 16.91
N GLN A 159 2.30 -9.01 16.82
CA GLN A 159 0.87 -9.15 17.06
C GLN A 159 0.11 -9.72 15.85
N LYS A 160 0.76 -9.92 14.68
CA LYS A 160 0.11 -10.54 13.51
C LYS A 160 -0.16 -12.03 13.71
N ASN A 161 0.61 -12.69 14.57
CA ASN A 161 0.44 -14.09 14.92
C ASN A 161 -0.27 -14.22 16.28
N ILE A 162 -0.69 -15.44 16.61
CA ILE A 162 -1.16 -15.75 17.96
C ILE A 162 -0.01 -15.49 18.95
N CYS A 163 -0.12 -14.39 19.69
CA CYS A 163 0.91 -13.89 20.60
C CYS A 163 0.49 -13.99 22.07
N HIS A 164 -0.77 -14.31 22.35
CA HIS A 164 -1.28 -14.56 23.68
C HIS A 164 -1.23 -16.06 24.01
N ASP A 165 -1.08 -16.38 25.29
CA ASP A 165 -1.30 -17.74 25.78
C ASP A 165 -2.75 -18.13 25.53
N MET A 166 -2.97 -19.23 24.81
CA MET A 166 -4.30 -19.72 24.43
C MET A 166 -4.79 -20.89 25.30
N ASP A 167 -4.06 -21.25 26.37
CA ASP A 167 -4.38 -22.38 27.25
C ASP A 167 -5.18 -21.97 28.52
N HIS A 168 -5.44 -20.67 28.72
CA HIS A 168 -6.33 -20.21 29.80
C HIS A 168 -7.81 -20.59 29.55
N PRO A 169 -8.67 -20.57 30.61
CA PRO A 169 -10.11 -20.74 30.45
C PRO A 169 -10.74 -19.67 29.55
N LEU A 170 -11.85 -20.01 28.88
CA LEU A 170 -12.54 -19.12 27.92
C LEU A 170 -12.91 -17.75 28.50
N SER A 171 -13.25 -17.69 29.80
CA SER A 171 -13.62 -16.47 30.50
C SER A 171 -12.50 -15.42 30.61
N HIS A 172 -11.27 -15.76 30.24
CA HIS A 172 -10.12 -14.85 30.29
C HIS A 172 -9.91 -14.08 28.98
N TYR A 173 -10.69 -14.38 27.93
CA TYR A 173 -10.51 -13.78 26.60
C TYR A 173 -11.70 -12.90 26.23
N PHE A 174 -11.40 -11.83 25.50
CA PHE A 174 -12.42 -11.13 24.73
C PHE A 174 -12.72 -11.91 23.45
N ILE A 175 -14.00 -12.16 23.19
CA ILE A 175 -14.47 -12.93 22.04
C ILE A 175 -15.16 -12.01 21.06
N ALA A 176 -14.66 -11.95 19.83
CA ALA A 176 -15.35 -11.29 18.72
C ALA A 176 -16.70 -11.99 18.49
N SER A 177 -17.78 -11.25 18.74
CA SER A 177 -19.14 -11.79 18.82
C SER A 177 -20.11 -10.99 17.96
N SER A 178 -21.03 -11.68 17.30
CA SER A 178 -22.05 -11.10 16.44
C SER A 178 -23.45 -11.41 16.97
N PHE A 179 -24.26 -10.37 17.13
CA PHE A 179 -25.64 -10.44 17.59
C PHE A 179 -26.59 -10.37 16.38
N ASN A 180 -27.67 -11.15 16.38
CA ASN A 180 -28.61 -11.32 15.26
C ASN A 180 -27.89 -11.46 13.92
N THR A 181 -26.99 -12.45 13.83
CA THR A 181 -25.97 -12.52 12.77
C THR A 181 -26.53 -12.65 11.35
N TYR A 182 -27.77 -13.13 11.24
CA TYR A 182 -28.49 -13.26 9.98
C TYR A 182 -29.04 -11.93 9.44
N LEU A 183 -29.16 -10.88 10.27
CA LEU A 183 -29.65 -9.56 9.83
C LEU A 183 -28.53 -8.78 9.15
N VAL A 184 -28.74 -8.41 7.89
CA VAL A 184 -27.77 -7.64 7.11
C VAL A 184 -28.06 -6.13 7.10
N GLU A 185 -29.22 -5.72 7.62
CA GLU A 185 -29.64 -4.32 7.71
C GLU A 185 -30.25 -4.01 9.10
N ASP A 186 -31.43 -3.40 9.16
CA ASP A 186 -32.06 -2.96 10.40
C ASP A 186 -32.80 -4.09 11.14
N GLN A 187 -33.06 -3.87 12.44
CA GLN A 187 -33.67 -4.87 13.32
C GLN A 187 -35.18 -5.07 13.09
N ILE A 188 -35.83 -4.20 12.31
CA ILE A 188 -37.29 -4.15 12.18
C ILE A 188 -37.74 -4.65 10.81
N LYS A 189 -37.08 -4.25 9.74
CA LYS A 189 -37.43 -4.59 8.35
C LYS A 189 -36.25 -5.12 7.55
N GLY A 190 -35.09 -5.27 8.18
CA GLY A 190 -33.90 -5.76 7.52
C GLY A 190 -34.08 -7.21 7.11
N PRO A 191 -33.65 -7.60 5.90
CA PRO A 191 -33.76 -8.97 5.46
C PRO A 191 -32.82 -9.89 6.26
N SER A 192 -33.27 -11.13 6.46
CA SER A 192 -32.43 -12.22 6.96
C SER A 192 -31.67 -12.85 5.80
N SER A 193 -30.34 -12.92 5.89
CA SER A 193 -29.49 -13.48 4.83
C SER A 193 -28.32 -14.29 5.37
N VAL A 194 -27.97 -15.35 4.63
CA VAL A 194 -26.75 -16.14 4.84
C VAL A 194 -25.49 -15.26 4.74
N ASP A 195 -25.55 -14.15 4.00
CA ASP A 195 -24.43 -13.21 3.84
C ASP A 195 -23.98 -12.60 5.17
N GLY A 196 -24.89 -12.44 6.14
CA GLY A 196 -24.56 -11.97 7.49
C GLY A 196 -23.57 -12.91 8.18
N PHE A 197 -23.83 -14.22 8.14
CA PHE A 197 -22.93 -15.25 8.66
C PHE A 197 -21.60 -15.29 7.90
N ILE A 198 -21.64 -15.26 6.56
CA ILE A 198 -20.43 -15.26 5.73
C ILE A 198 -19.54 -14.06 6.09
N SER A 199 -20.12 -12.87 6.21
CA SER A 199 -19.41 -11.64 6.56
C SER A 199 -18.80 -11.73 7.97
N ALA A 200 -19.58 -12.17 8.97
CA ALA A 200 -19.12 -12.30 10.35
C ALA A 200 -17.93 -13.28 10.45
N LEU A 201 -18.03 -14.46 9.84
CA LEU A 201 -16.97 -15.47 9.87
C LEU A 201 -15.70 -15.00 9.12
N LYS A 202 -15.85 -14.33 7.96
CA LYS A 202 -14.71 -13.72 7.23
C LYS A 202 -14.00 -12.63 8.04
N ARG A 203 -14.72 -11.93 8.93
CA ARG A 203 -14.16 -10.96 9.88
C ARG A 203 -13.63 -11.59 11.17
N CYS A 204 -13.43 -12.92 11.16
CA CYS A 204 -12.93 -13.69 12.29
C CYS A 204 -13.82 -13.64 13.55
N CYS A 205 -15.13 -13.43 13.38
CA CYS A 205 -16.08 -13.63 14.46
C CYS A 205 -16.01 -15.08 14.97
N ARG A 206 -16.17 -15.26 16.29
CA ARG A 206 -16.09 -16.57 16.97
C ARG A 206 -17.36 -16.93 17.72
N PHE A 207 -18.31 -16.00 17.81
CA PHE A 207 -19.66 -16.25 18.32
C PHE A 207 -20.67 -15.71 17.32
N ILE A 208 -21.62 -16.56 16.91
CA ILE A 208 -22.73 -16.20 16.02
C ILE A 208 -24.04 -16.62 16.68
N GLU A 209 -25.10 -15.90 16.34
CA GLU A 209 -26.44 -16.11 16.88
C GLU A 209 -27.38 -16.59 15.79
N LEU A 210 -28.21 -17.58 16.15
CA LEU A 210 -29.18 -18.20 15.27
C LEU A 210 -30.54 -18.23 15.99
N ASP A 211 -31.46 -17.39 15.51
CA ASP A 211 -32.84 -17.38 15.97
C ASP A 211 -33.63 -18.35 15.11
N VAL A 212 -33.75 -19.60 15.58
CA VAL A 212 -34.41 -20.68 14.85
C VAL A 212 -35.88 -20.74 15.21
N TRP A 213 -36.72 -20.76 14.18
CA TRP A 213 -38.17 -20.79 14.29
C TRP A 213 -38.75 -21.99 13.53
N GLU A 214 -39.90 -22.45 13.98
CA GLU A 214 -40.71 -23.43 13.26
C GLU A 214 -41.20 -22.82 11.93
N PRO A 215 -41.33 -23.62 10.86
CA PRO A 215 -41.94 -23.15 9.63
C PRO A 215 -43.39 -22.73 9.88
N ASP A 216 -43.83 -21.67 9.22
CA ASP A 216 -45.22 -21.25 9.25
C ASP A 216 -46.08 -22.28 8.51
N GLU A 217 -47.18 -22.74 9.12
CA GLU A 217 -48.13 -23.70 8.54
C GLU A 217 -48.72 -23.20 7.21
N GLU A 218 -48.77 -21.88 6.99
CA GLU A 218 -49.27 -21.26 5.77
C GLU A 218 -48.22 -21.17 4.65
N THR A 219 -46.94 -21.43 4.95
CA THR A 219 -45.85 -21.41 3.97
C THR A 219 -45.58 -22.82 3.44
N GLU A 220 -45.21 -22.95 2.16
CA GLU A 220 -44.75 -24.24 1.58
C GLU A 220 -43.39 -24.71 2.13
N LEU A 221 -42.89 -24.05 3.19
CA LEU A 221 -41.65 -24.39 3.86
C LEU A 221 -41.95 -25.47 4.90
N HIS A 222 -41.19 -26.56 4.86
CA HIS A 222 -41.34 -27.68 5.79
C HIS A 222 -40.11 -27.87 6.69
N GLU A 223 -39.15 -26.96 6.62
CA GLU A 223 -37.88 -27.00 7.34
C GLU A 223 -37.75 -25.78 8.27
N PRO A 224 -36.98 -25.87 9.38
CA PRO A 224 -36.75 -24.75 10.29
C PRO A 224 -36.13 -23.55 9.58
N ILE A 225 -36.57 -22.35 9.96
CA ILE A 225 -36.12 -21.09 9.36
C ILE A 225 -35.41 -20.20 10.38
N ILE A 226 -34.56 -19.30 9.88
CA ILE A 226 -33.87 -18.30 10.71
C ILE A 226 -34.38 -16.92 10.33
N TYR A 227 -35.00 -16.22 11.29
CA TYR A 227 -35.47 -14.85 11.13
C TYR A 227 -35.72 -14.19 12.49
N HIS A 228 -36.00 -12.89 12.50
CA HIS A 228 -36.27 -12.14 13.72
C HIS A 228 -37.75 -12.25 14.14
N GLY A 229 -38.11 -13.19 15.01
CA GLY A 229 -39.53 -13.52 15.29
C GLY A 229 -40.39 -12.47 16.01
N ALA A 230 -39.86 -11.27 16.29
CA ALA A 230 -40.68 -10.16 16.75
C ALA A 230 -41.37 -9.40 15.60
N ILE A 231 -40.89 -9.54 14.36
CA ILE A 231 -41.32 -8.74 13.22
C ILE A 231 -41.19 -9.58 11.94
N SER A 232 -42.20 -9.57 11.07
CA SER A 232 -42.12 -10.25 9.78
C SER A 232 -40.99 -9.61 8.94
N CYS A 233 -39.85 -10.28 8.87
CA CYS A 233 -38.69 -9.89 8.05
C CYS A 233 -38.51 -10.87 6.90
#